data_AF-A0A2I1HQC0-F1
#
_entry.id   AF-A0A2I1HQC0-F1
#
_cell.length_a   1.000
_cell.length_b   1.000
_cell.length_c   1.000
_cell.angle_alpha   90.00
_cell.angle_beta   90.00
_cell.angle_gamma   90.00
#
_symmetry.space_group_name_H-M   'P 1'
#
loop_
_entity.id
_entity.type
_entity.pdbx_description
1 polymer ?
#
loop_
_entity_poly.entity_id
_entity_poly.type
_entity_poly.pdbx_seq_one_letter_code
_entity_poly.pdbx_strand_id
1 'polypeptide(L)' 'VKFGGRSIFVWGCFTSCGVGFLCKIEGGLNAELYCRILSEDFMETLRYYELDVSDVIFQQ' A
#
# COMPACT_ATOMS: atom_id res chain seq x y z
N VAL A 1 4.07 -10.19 -32.15
CA VAL A 1 4.53 -10.12 -30.75
C VAL A 1 3.32 -10.32 -29.85
N LYS A 2 3.21 -11.45 -29.14
CA LYS A 2 2.22 -11.65 -28.07
C LYS A 2 2.98 -11.56 -26.76
N PHE A 3 2.86 -10.47 -26.02
CA PHE A 3 3.37 -10.38 -24.66
C PHE A 3 2.45 -11.20 -23.76
N GLY A 4 2.67 -12.52 -23.68
CA GLY A 4 2.07 -13.38 -22.64
C GLY A 4 2.72 -13.14 -21.28
N GLY A 5 2.87 -11.88 -20.88
CA GLY A 5 3.57 -11.48 -19.67
C GLY A 5 2.69 -11.68 -18.44
N ARG A 6 3.20 -12.38 -17.43
CA ARG A 6 2.63 -12.34 -16.07
C ARG A 6 2.59 -10.88 -15.60
N SER A 7 1.43 -10.39 -15.20
CA SER A 7 1.29 -9.09 -14.55
C SER A 7 1.76 -9.18 -13.10
N ILE A 8 2.36 -8.10 -12.58
CA ILE A 8 2.62 -7.93 -11.16
C ILE A 8 1.51 -7.05 -10.60
N PHE A 9 0.87 -7.48 -9.52
CA PHE A 9 -0.06 -6.65 -8.78
C PHE A 9 0.61 -6.20 -7.48
N VAL A 10 0.58 -4.91 -7.22
CA VAL A 10 1.16 -4.30 -6.02
C VAL A 10 0.18 -3.29 -5.44
N TRP A 11 0.26 -3.09 -4.13
CA TRP A 11 -0.33 -1.96 -3.44
C TRP A 11 0.77 -1.10 -2.84
N GLY A 12 0.62 0.21 -2.87
CA GLY A 12 1.50 1.14 -2.17
C GLY A 12 0.76 2.44 -1.92
N CYS A 13 1.34 3.29 -1.09
CA CYS A 13 0.80 4.60 -0.76
C CYS A 13 1.83 5.70 -0.97
N PHE A 14 1.35 6.94 -1.03
CA PHE A 14 2.17 8.14 -1.10
C PHE A 14 1.70 9.10 -0.02
N THR A 15 2.65 9.81 0.59
CA THR A 15 2.41 10.87 1.56
C THR A 15 2.97 12.19 1.03
N SER A 16 2.69 13.29 1.70
CA SER A 16 3.36 14.57 1.41
C SER A 16 4.88 14.52 1.60
N CYS A 17 5.38 13.55 2.38
CA CYS A 17 6.80 13.35 2.64
C CYS A 17 7.48 12.43 1.63
N GLY A 18 6.73 11.66 0.83
CA GLY A 18 7.29 10.77 -0.19
C GLY A 18 6.52 9.47 -0.39
N VAL A 19 7.22 8.48 -0.95
CA VAL A 19 6.65 7.16 -1.25
C VAL A 19 6.61 6.29 0.00
N GLY A 20 5.49 5.60 0.23
CA GLY A 20 5.36 4.63 1.32
C GLY A 20 5.84 3.23 0.96
N PHE A 21 5.58 2.30 1.86
CA PHE A 21 5.87 0.89 1.64
C PHE A 21 5.05 0.32 0.47
N LEU A 22 5.67 -0.61 -0.27
CA LEU A 22 5.08 -1.29 -1.42
C LEU A 22 4.88 -2.78 -1.10
N CYS A 23 3.63 -3.23 -1.12
CA CYS A 23 3.23 -4.60 -0.90
C CYS A 23 2.97 -5.31 -2.23
N LYS A 24 3.64 -6.44 -2.46
CA LYS A 24 3.36 -7.30 -3.61
C LYS A 24 2.18 -8.21 -3.30
N ILE A 25 1.18 -8.21 -4.18
CA ILE A 25 -0.03 -9.02 -4.02
C ILE A 25 0.08 -10.24 -4.92
N GLU A 26 0.06 -11.42 -4.31
CA GLU A 26 0.01 -12.69 -5.02
C GLU A 26 -1.44 -13.13 -5.21
N GLY A 27 -1.83 -13.38 -6.47
CA GLY A 27 -3.21 -13.73 -6.81
C GLY A 27 -4.10 -12.49 -6.93
N GLY A 28 -4.81 -12.13 -5.86
CA GLY A 28 -5.81 -11.07 -5.88
C GLY A 28 -5.99 -10.37 -4.53
N LEU A 29 -6.64 -9.22 -4.56
CA LEU A 29 -6.89 -8.39 -3.38
C LEU A 29 -8.33 -8.60 -2.90
N ASN A 30 -8.50 -9.07 -1.67
CA ASN A 30 -9.78 -9.15 -0.98
C ASN A 30 -9.80 -8.17 0.21
N ALA A 31 -10.97 -8.00 0.84
CA ALA A 31 -11.14 -7.06 1.94
C ALA A 31 -10.23 -7.38 3.14
N GLU A 32 -10.05 -8.66 3.48
CA GLU A 32 -9.21 -9.08 4.60
C GLU A 32 -7.73 -8.72 4.37
N LEU A 33 -7.20 -9.08 3.20
CA LEU A 33 -5.83 -8.73 2.81
C LEU A 33 -5.66 -7.22 2.75
N TYR A 34 -6.66 -6.50 2.23
CA TYR A 34 -6.61 -5.06 2.16
C TYR A 34 -6.55 -4.39 3.55
N CYS A 35 -7.41 -4.80 4.48
CA CYS A 35 -7.37 -4.34 5.87
C CYS A 35 -6.02 -4.66 6.53
N ARG A 36 -5.44 -5.82 6.23
CA ARG A 36 -4.13 -6.21 6.74
C ARG A 36 -3.03 -5.28 6.24
N ILE A 37 -2.99 -5.01 4.93
CA ILE A 37 -2.06 -4.06 4.31
C ILE A 37 -2.18 -2.67 4.95
N LEU A 38 -3.40 -2.22 5.24
CA LEU A 38 -3.60 -0.95 5.95
C LEU A 38 -3.07 -0.98 7.39
N SER A 39 -3.32 -2.06 8.14
CA SER A 39 -2.84 -2.16 9.52
C SER A 39 -1.33 -2.35 9.64
N GLU A 40 -0.68 -2.90 8.60
CA GLU A 40 0.75 -3.21 8.57
C GLU A 40 1.52 -2.15 7.75
N ASP A 41 1.48 -2.24 6.43
CA ASP A 41 2.30 -1.42 5.51
C ASP A 41 1.98 0.08 5.56
N PHE A 42 0.69 0.44 5.63
CA PHE A 42 0.29 1.85 5.72
C PHE A 42 0.66 2.45 7.08
N MET A 43 0.33 1.77 8.18
CA MET A 43 0.69 2.25 9.52
C MET A 43 2.21 2.34 9.71
N GLU A 44 2.99 1.42 9.15
CA GLU A 44 4.45 1.56 9.16
C GLU A 44 4.95 2.71 8.31
N THR A 45 4.30 3.02 7.18
CA THR A 45 4.63 4.22 6.41
C THR A 45 4.44 5.48 7.25
N LEU A 46 3.32 5.58 7.97
CA LEU A 46 3.05 6.73 8.83
C LEU A 46 4.09 6.83 9.96
N ARG A 47 4.41 5.71 10.61
CA ARG A 47 5.47 5.68 11.64
C ARG A 47 6.84 6.08 11.09
N TYR A 48 7.21 5.59 9.91
CA TYR A 48 8.49 5.91 9.27
C TYR A 48 8.63 7.40 8.98
N TYR A 49 7.55 8.05 8.55
CA TYR A 49 7.52 9.50 8.29
C TYR A 49 7.14 10.33 9.51
N GLU A 50 6.99 9.72 10.69
CA GLU A 50 6.54 10.38 11.93
C GLU A 50 5.22 11.15 11.78
N LEU A 51 4.31 10.62 10.95
CA LEU A 51 2.98 11.19 10.73
C LEU A 51 1.99 10.66 11.76
N ASP A 52 1.24 11.56 12.39
CA ASP A 52 0.13 11.18 13.25
C ASP A 52 -1.06 10.75 12.40
N VAL A 53 -1.61 9.57 12.72
CA VAL A 53 -2.78 9.02 12.01
C VAL A 53 -4.00 9.94 12.07
N SER A 54 -4.14 10.74 13.13
CA SER A 54 -5.26 11.68 13.31
C SER A 54 -5.17 12.90 12.39
N ASP A 55 -3.98 13.23 11.90
CA ASP A 55 -3.73 14.34 10.98
C ASP A 55 -3.72 13.90 9.50
N VAL A 56 -3.80 12.60 9.25
CA VAL A 56 -3.78 12.02 7.89
C VAL A 56 -5.19 11.88 7.34
N ILE A 57 -5.44 12.51 6.18
CA ILE A 57 -6.63 12.24 5.39
C ILE A 57 -6.35 11.03 4.51
N PHE A 58 -7.05 9.93 4.79
CA PHE A 58 -6.95 8.71 3.99
C PHE A 58 -7.85 8.80 2.75
N GLN A 59 -7.27 8.66 1.56
CA GLN A 59 -7.97 8.68 0.26
C GLN A 59 -7.66 7.40 -0.52
N GLN A 60 -8.71 6.73 -1.01
CA GLN A 60 -8.65 5.53 -1.83
C GLN A 60 -9.44 5.67 -3.12
#